data_AF-A0AAP2APM0-F1
#
_entry.id   AF-A0AAP2APM0-F1
#
_cell.length_a   1.000
_cell.length_b   1.000
_cell.length_c   1.000
_cell.angle_alpha   90.00
_cell.angle_beta   90.00
_cell.angle_gamma   90.00
#
_symmetry.space_group_name_H-M   'P 1'
#
loop_
_entity.id
_entity.type
_entity.pdbx_description
1 polymer ?
#
loop_
_entity_poly.entity_id
_entity_poly.type
_entity_poly.pdbx_seq_one_letter_code
_entity_poly.pdbx_strand_id
1 'polypeptide(L)'
;MGSGRIDEWEVWQYAARLSEVTVTERVRVLRIFATEAGIDPADATPLHVVRWYSSHADDWSQSTHCTYHSYLAAWFKWLQLQEYRADNPLVKVGAPKSPD
;
A
#
# COMPACT_ATOMS: atom_id res chain seq x y z
N MET A 1 -4.69 -8.13 14.90
CA MET A 1 -4.69 -9.40 14.13
C MET A 1 -4.79 -9.01 12.67
N GLY A 2 -3.75 -9.24 11.86
CA GLY A 2 -3.71 -8.84 10.45
C GLY A 2 -2.35 -8.30 9.95
N SER A 3 -1.21 -8.85 10.41
CA SER A 3 0.13 -8.47 9.89
C SER A 3 0.83 -9.56 9.09
N GLY A 4 0.32 -10.81 9.09
CA GLY A 4 1.07 -11.96 8.55
C GLY A 4 1.54 -11.76 7.11
N ARG A 5 0.68 -11.18 6.25
CA ARG A 5 1.04 -10.90 4.86
C ARG A 5 2.03 -9.75 4.69
N ILE A 6 1.99 -8.75 5.58
CA ILE A 6 2.95 -7.63 5.56
C ILE A 6 4.34 -8.15 5.92
N ASP A 7 4.42 -9.01 6.94
CA ASP A 7 5.68 -9.58 7.40
C ASP A 7 6.26 -10.56 6.35
N GLU A 8 5.41 -11.33 5.66
CA GLU A 8 5.83 -12.12 4.48
C GLU A 8 6.38 -11.25 3.34
N TRP A 9 5.71 -10.14 3.03
CA TRP A 9 6.16 -9.23 1.98
C TRP A 9 7.45 -8.51 2.35
N GLU A 10 7.64 -8.17 3.62
CA GLU A 10 8.89 -7.63 4.15
C GLU A 10 10.06 -8.57 3.85
N VAL A 11 9.95 -9.85 4.21
CA VAL A 11 10.97 -10.88 3.93
C VAL A 11 11.20 -11.03 2.43
N TRP A 12 10.12 -11.07 1.63
CA TRP A 12 10.22 -11.16 0.17
C TRP A 12 10.99 -9.99 -0.45
N GLN A 13 10.78 -8.77 0.05
CA GLN A 13 11.46 -7.57 -0.46
C GLN A 13 12.97 -7.58 -0.16
N TYR A 14 13.35 -8.07 1.02
CA TYR A 14 14.77 -8.28 1.34
C TYR A 14 15.41 -9.36 0.45
N ALA A 15 14.70 -10.47 0.20
CA ALA A 15 15.16 -11.50 -0.73
C ALA A 15 15.33 -10.96 -2.17
N ALA A 16 14.47 -10.02 -2.57
CA ALA A 16 14.55 -9.29 -3.84
C ALA A 16 15.65 -8.20 -3.87
N ARG A 17 16.48 -8.09 -2.83
CA ARG A 17 17.58 -7.12 -2.69
C ARG A 17 17.16 -5.65 -2.77
N LEU A 18 15.95 -5.33 -2.32
CA LEU A 18 15.56 -3.93 -2.12
C LEU A 18 16.33 -3.31 -0.95
N SER A 19 16.54 -2.00 -1.00
CA SER A 19 17.23 -1.28 0.08
C SER A 19 16.41 -1.32 1.37
N GLU A 20 17.07 -1.36 2.53
CA GLU A 20 16.42 -1.35 3.84
C GLU A 20 15.45 -0.18 4.02
N VAL A 21 15.83 1.01 3.56
CA VAL A 21 14.99 2.20 3.60
C VAL A 21 13.71 2.01 2.77
N THR A 22 13.81 1.39 1.60
CA THR A 22 12.64 1.10 0.76
C THR A 22 11.69 0.10 1.44
N VAL A 23 12.24 -0.95 2.05
CA VAL A 23 11.42 -1.98 2.71
C VAL A 23 10.71 -1.40 3.94
N THR A 24 11.46 -0.72 4.80
CA THR A 24 10.93 -0.15 6.05
C THR A 24 9.86 0.92 5.78
N GLU A 25 10.05 1.81 4.81
CA GLU A 25 9.05 2.82 4.46
C GLU A 25 7.75 2.19 3.91
N ARG A 26 7.86 1.18 3.05
CA ARG A 26 6.67 0.47 2.52
C ARG A 26 5.88 -0.23 3.61
N VAL A 27 6.58 -0.95 4.50
CA VAL A 27 5.95 -1.64 5.64
C VAL A 27 5.32 -0.64 6.61
N ARG A 28 6.01 0.47 6.92
CA ARG A 28 5.50 1.56 7.77
C ARG A 28 4.19 2.10 7.22
N VAL A 29 4.15 2.44 5.94
CA VAL A 29 2.95 3.01 5.29
C VAL A 29 1.79 2.01 5.24
N LEU A 30 2.05 0.72 4.97
CA LEU A 30 0.99 -0.30 5.04
C LEU A 30 0.42 -0.47 6.46
N ARG A 31 1.26 -0.40 7.49
CA ARG A 31 0.82 -0.49 8.89
C ARG A 31 0.00 0.74 9.31
N ILE A 32 0.38 1.94 8.83
CA ILE A 32 -0.42 3.17 9.01
C ILE A 32 -1.78 2.98 8.34
N PHE A 33 -1.81 2.58 7.07
CA PHE A 33 -3.06 2.31 6.34
C PHE A 33 -3.94 1.28 7.07
N ALA A 34 -3.37 0.16 7.51
CA ALA A 34 -4.09 -0.88 8.26
C ALA A 34 -4.77 -0.31 9.53
N THR A 35 -4.02 0.51 10.28
CA THR A 35 -4.46 1.10 11.53
C THR A 35 -5.58 2.11 11.30
N GLU A 36 -5.40 3.01 10.34
CA GLU A 36 -6.33 4.12 10.10
C GLU A 36 -7.59 3.68 9.34
N ALA A 37 -7.47 2.71 8.42
CA ALA A 37 -8.61 2.13 7.72
C ALA A 37 -9.31 1.03 8.53
N GLY A 38 -8.72 0.56 9.63
CA GLY A 38 -9.29 -0.47 10.51
C GLY A 38 -9.49 -1.83 9.80
N ILE A 39 -8.62 -2.17 8.84
CA ILE A 39 -8.75 -3.35 7.99
C ILE A 39 -7.38 -4.01 7.77
N ASP A 40 -7.37 -5.32 7.55
CA ASP A 40 -6.18 -5.98 7.01
C ASP A 40 -5.90 -5.44 5.59
N PRO A 41 -4.71 -4.91 5.29
CA PRO A 41 -4.39 -4.42 3.95
C PRO A 41 -4.54 -5.45 2.83
N ALA A 42 -4.50 -6.74 3.13
CA ALA A 42 -4.79 -7.79 2.14
C ALA A 42 -6.26 -7.79 1.70
N ASP A 43 -7.18 -7.45 2.61
CA ASP A 43 -8.63 -7.43 2.40
C ASP A 43 -9.17 -6.04 2.00
N ALA A 44 -8.29 -5.05 1.86
CA ALA A 44 -8.69 -3.68 1.55
C ALA A 44 -9.46 -3.58 0.22
N THR A 45 -10.55 -2.81 0.22
CA THR A 45 -11.36 -2.54 -0.99
C THR A 45 -10.93 -1.21 -1.62
N PRO A 46 -11.32 -0.92 -2.87
CA PRO A 46 -11.09 0.40 -3.46
C PRO A 46 -11.64 1.54 -2.59
N LEU A 47 -12.79 1.32 -1.94
CA LEU A 47 -13.40 2.31 -1.06
C LEU A 47 -12.56 2.58 0.20
N HIS A 48 -11.89 1.56 0.77
CA HIS A 48 -10.97 1.77 1.90
C HIS A 48 -9.79 2.65 1.50
N VAL A 49 -9.21 2.41 0.32
CA VAL A 49 -8.10 3.23 -0.19
C VAL A 49 -8.53 4.67 -0.46
N VAL A 50 -9.66 4.86 -1.15
CA VAL A 50 -10.17 6.21 -1.45
C VAL A 50 -10.49 6.98 -0.16
N ARG A 51 -11.10 6.33 0.82
CA ARG A 51 -11.37 6.95 2.13
C ARG A 51 -10.08 7.38 2.82
N TRP A 52 -9.07 6.52 2.83
CA TRP A 52 -7.77 6.83 3.41
C TRP A 52 -7.06 7.99 2.70
N TYR A 53 -7.12 8.06 1.36
CA TYR A 53 -6.60 9.22 0.63
C TYR A 53 -7.38 10.50 0.96
N SER A 54 -8.71 10.41 1.01
CA SER A 54 -9.55 11.57 1.30
C SER A 54 -9.38 12.11 2.72
N SER A 55 -9.06 11.25 3.69
CA SER A 55 -8.83 11.68 5.08
C SER A 55 -7.51 12.43 5.27
N HIS A 56 -6.61 12.40 4.28
CA HIS A 56 -5.31 13.08 4.31
C HIS A 56 -5.16 14.14 3.22
N ALA A 57 -6.26 14.54 2.59
CA ALA A 57 -6.24 15.45 1.44
C ALA A 57 -5.63 16.83 1.79
N ASP A 58 -5.78 17.29 3.03
CA ASP A 58 -5.24 18.57 3.51
C ASP A 58 -3.83 18.46 4.09
N ASP A 59 -3.37 17.24 4.43
CA ASP A 59 -2.11 17.00 5.14
C ASP A 59 -0.97 16.57 4.21
N TRP A 60 -1.27 15.80 3.17
CA TRP A 60 -0.25 15.25 2.28
C TRP A 60 0.05 16.17 1.11
N SER A 61 1.33 16.42 0.88
CA SER A 61 1.77 16.95 -0.41
C SER A 61 1.44 15.96 -1.54
N GLN A 62 1.29 16.47 -2.76
CA GLN A 62 1.06 15.64 -3.95
C GLN A 62 2.14 14.55 -4.11
N SER A 63 3.39 14.86 -3.80
CA SER A 63 4.51 13.90 -3.83
C SER A 63 4.35 12.79 -2.79
N THR A 64 3.90 13.12 -1.58
CA THR A 64 3.61 12.13 -0.52
C THR A 64 2.51 11.18 -0.97
N HIS A 65 1.42 11.73 -1.52
CA HIS A 65 0.31 10.93 -2.03
C HIS A 65 0.77 10.00 -3.17
N CYS A 66 1.54 10.48 -4.13
CA CYS A 66 2.09 9.64 -5.21
C CYS A 66 2.99 8.52 -4.67
N THR A 67 3.83 8.84 -3.68
CA THR A 67 4.73 7.87 -3.04
C THR A 67 3.93 6.77 -2.35
N TYR A 68 2.97 7.12 -1.50
CA TYR A 68 2.16 6.15 -0.78
C TYR A 68 1.27 5.32 -1.71
N HIS A 69 0.75 5.94 -2.79
CA HIS A 69 0.07 5.20 -3.84
C HIS A 69 0.97 4.16 -4.50
N SER A 70 2.22 4.50 -4.82
CA SER A 70 3.16 3.55 -5.40
C SER A 70 3.47 2.37 -4.47
N TYR A 71 3.46 2.59 -3.16
CA TYR A 71 3.69 1.55 -2.15
C TYR A 71 2.50 0.58 -2.07
N LEU A 72 1.27 1.12 -2.00
CA LEU A 72 0.04 0.33 -2.10
C LEU A 72 -0.02 -0.45 -3.43
N ALA A 73 0.43 0.14 -4.53
CA ALA A 73 0.44 -0.53 -5.83
C ALA A 73 1.41 -1.71 -5.87
N ALA A 74 2.61 -1.54 -5.30
CA ALA A 74 3.58 -2.62 -5.17
C ALA A 74 3.02 -3.76 -4.28
N TRP A 75 2.35 -3.41 -3.19
CA TRP A 75 1.69 -4.36 -2.28
C TRP A 75 0.61 -5.19 -2.98
N PHE A 76 -0.40 -4.54 -3.59
CA PHE A 76 -1.49 -5.27 -4.24
C PHE A 76 -1.02 -6.08 -5.44
N LYS A 77 0.00 -5.59 -6.17
CA LYS A 77 0.64 -6.37 -7.23
C LYS A 77 1.31 -7.62 -6.67
N TRP A 78 2.03 -7.52 -5.56
CA TRP A 78 2.66 -8.68 -4.93
C TRP A 78 1.61 -9.70 -4.45
N LEU A 79 0.52 -9.25 -3.82
CA LEU A 79 -0.59 -10.15 -3.44
C LEU A 79 -1.17 -10.92 -4.63
N GLN A 80 -1.31 -10.26 -5.78
CA GLN A 80 -1.72 -10.93 -7.02
C GLN A 80 -0.71 -11.97 -7.49
N LEU A 81 0.59 -11.62 -7.48
CA LEU A 81 1.65 -12.52 -7.91
C LEU A 81 1.83 -13.73 -6.98
N GLN A 82 1.45 -13.61 -5.70
CA GLN A 82 1.47 -14.72 -4.73
C GLN A 82 0.12 -15.44 -4.63
N GLU A 83 -0.84 -15.11 -5.51
CA GLU A 83 -2.18 -15.71 -5.54
C GLU A 83 -2.99 -15.54 -4.25
N TYR A 84 -2.57 -14.62 -3.36
CA TYR A 84 -3.33 -14.25 -2.17
C TYR A 84 -4.56 -13.42 -2.52
N ARG A 85 -4.59 -12.82 -3.70
CA ARG A 85 -5.70 -12.03 -4.18
C ARG A 85 -5.83 -12.09 -5.70
N ALA A 86 -7.04 -12.24 -6.21
CA ALA A 86 -7.30 -12.27 -7.66
C ALA A 86 -7.37 -10.86 -8.27
N ASP A 87 -7.86 -9.87 -7.51
CA ASP A 87 -8.04 -8.49 -7.96
C ASP A 87 -6.95 -7.54 -7.43
N ASN A 88 -6.80 -6.39 -8.10
CA ASN A 88 -6.02 -5.25 -7.61
C ASN A 88 -6.95 -4.04 -7.42
N PRO A 89 -7.22 -3.63 -6.17
CA PRO A 89 -8.10 -2.49 -5.85
C PRO A 89 -7.72 -1.20 -6.56
N LEU A 90 -6.43 -0.94 -6.75
CA LEU A 90 -5.98 0.34 -7.29
C LEU A 90 -6.37 0.56 -8.75
N VAL A 91 -6.69 -0.52 -9.48
CA VAL A 91 -7.25 -0.40 -10.83
C VAL A 91 -8.54 0.43 -10.82
N LYS A 92 -9.36 0.29 -9.78
CA LYS A 92 -10.62 1.05 -9.62
C LYS A 92 -10.43 2.40 -8.93
N VAL A 93 -9.34 2.59 -8.18
CA VAL A 93 -9.00 3.86 -7.51
C VAL A 93 -8.46 4.87 -8.53
N GLY A 94 -7.73 4.39 -9.56
CA GLY A 94 -7.03 5.24 -10.51
C GLY A 94 -5.70 5.78 -9.94
N ALA A 95 -4.82 6.23 -10.83
CA ALA A 95 -3.53 6.79 -10.42
C ALA A 95 -3.68 8.28 -10.00
N PRO A 96 -3.00 8.73 -8.94
CA PRO A 96 -2.94 10.14 -8.60
C PRO A 96 -2.23 10.92 -9.70
N LYS A 97 -2.60 12.19 -9.90
CA LYS A 97 -1.87 13.07 -10.80
C LYS A 97 -0.45 13.28 -10.27
N SER A 98 0.56 12.94 -11.05
CA SER A 98 1.96 13.26 -10.74
C SER A 98 2.16 14.78 -10.68
N PRO A 99 3.02 15.29 -9.78
CA PRO A 99 3.47 16.68 -9.84
C PRO A 99 4.24 16.90 -11.15
N ASP A 100 3.98 18.01 -11.85
CA ASP A 100 4.78 18.48 -12.99
C ASP A 100 6.15 19.02 -12.53
#